data_AF-X7ZVN3-F1
#
_entry.id   AF-X7ZVN3-F1
#
_cell.length_a   1.000
_cell.length_b   1.000
_cell.length_c   1.000
_cell.angle_alpha   90.00
_cell.angle_beta   90.00
_cell.angle_gamma   90.00
#
_symmetry.space_group_name_H-M   'P 1'
#
loop_
_entity.id
_entity.type
_entity.pdbx_description
1 polymer ?
#
loop_
_entity_poly.entity_id
_entity_poly.type
_entity_poly.pdbx_seq_one_letter_code
_entity_poly.pdbx_strand_id
1 'polypeptide(L)' 'MLHDPAAITERVLSMVTSGRVTAVDGSTIPISVESVCVHGDSPGAVQIASAVRDNLKASGVDVKAFC' A
#
# COMPACT_ATOMS: atom_id res chain seq x y z
N MET A 1 6.69 11.85 3.82
CA MET A 1 6.19 11.26 2.56
C MET A 1 7.20 10.23 2.11
N LEU A 2 6.77 9.01 1.79
CA LEU A 2 7.64 8.03 1.14
C LEU A 2 7.60 8.30 -0.37
N HIS A 3 8.76 8.27 -1.01
CA HIS A 3 8.88 8.44 -2.47
C HIS A 3 9.46 7.19 -3.15
N ASP A 4 10.04 6.27 -2.38
CA ASP A 4 10.54 5.00 -2.89
C ASP A 4 9.38 4.02 -3.12
N PRO A 5 9.13 3.59 -4.37
CA PRO A 5 8.10 2.62 -4.68
C PRO A 5 8.23 1.32 -3.89
N ALA A 6 9.46 0.82 -3.66
CA ALA A 6 9.66 -0.45 -2.95
C ALA A 6 9.14 -0.35 -1.50
N ALA A 7 9.59 0.65 -0.76
CA ALA A 7 9.13 0.91 0.60
C ALA A 7 7.61 1.17 0.68
N ILE A 8 7.02 1.82 -0.34
CA ILE A 8 5.56 2.02 -0.41
C ILE A 8 4.84 0.68 -0.60
N THR A 9 5.27 -0.16 -1.55
CA THR A 9 4.63 -1.45 -1.82
C THR A 9 4.72 -2.41 -0.64
N GLU A 10 5.87 -2.51 0.02
CA GLU A 10 6.05 -3.35 1.20
C GLU A 10 5.12 -2.91 2.35
N ARG A 11 5.02 -1.60 2.58
CA ARG A 11 4.13 -1.05 3.61
C ARG A 11 2.66 -1.37 3.30
N VAL A 12 2.22 -1.13 2.07
CA VAL A 12 0.83 -1.43 1.67
C VAL A 12 0.54 -2.92 1.79
N LEU A 13 1.47 -3.78 1.36
CA LEU A 13 1.31 -5.23 1.48
C LEU A 13 1.17 -5.66 2.94
N SER A 14 2.02 -5.15 3.83
CA SER A 14 1.96 -5.42 5.27
C SER A 14 0.62 -4.98 5.86
N MET A 15 0.16 -3.78 5.50
CA MET A 15 -1.14 -3.25 5.91
C MET A 15 -2.30 -4.17 5.52
N VAL A 16 -2.35 -4.62 4.26
CA VAL A 16 -3.45 -5.43 3.72
C VAL A 16 -3.41 -6.88 4.21
N THR A 17 -2.24 -7.49 4.25
CA THR A 17 -2.10 -8.93 4.57
C THR A 17 -2.03 -9.22 6.07
N SER A 18 -1.48 -8.29 6.85
CA SER A 18 -1.21 -8.52 8.27
C SER A 18 -1.96 -7.59 9.22
N GLY A 19 -2.68 -6.59 8.69
CA GLY A 19 -3.52 -5.69 9.48
C GLY A 19 -2.74 -4.80 10.43
N ARG A 20 -1.52 -4.39 10.04
CA ARG A 20 -0.63 -3.59 10.87
C ARG A 20 0.24 -2.64 10.06
N VAL A 21 0.68 -1.57 10.71
CA VAL A 21 1.59 -0.57 10.13
C VAL A 21 2.63 -0.12 11.14
N THR A 22 3.85 0.10 10.70
CA THR A 22 4.91 0.69 11.53
C THR A 22 4.75 2.21 11.58
N ALA A 23 4.66 2.75 12.78
CA ALA A 23 4.66 4.18 13.05
C ALA A 23 6.06 4.78 12.94
N VAL A 24 6.14 6.11 12.92
CA VAL A 24 7.42 6.84 12.77
C VAL A 24 8.37 6.65 13.95
N ASP A 25 7.84 6.29 15.12
CA ASP A 25 8.61 5.97 16.33
C ASP A 25 9.01 4.49 16.41
N GLY A 26 8.69 3.69 15.38
CA GLY A 26 8.97 2.26 15.31
C GLY A 26 7.91 1.37 15.97
N SER A 27 6.90 1.94 16.63
CA SER A 27 5.80 1.16 17.18
C SER A 27 4.94 0.51 16.08
N THR A 28 4.33 -0.64 16.37
CA THR A 28 3.42 -1.32 15.43
C THR A 28 1.97 -1.04 15.82
N ILE A 29 1.20 -0.48 14.90
CA ILE A 29 -0.20 -0.11 15.10
C ILE A 29 -1.10 -1.11 14.36
N PRO A 30 -2.06 -1.77 15.02
CA PRO A 30 -3.06 -2.58 14.35
C PRO A 30 -4.06 -1.70 13.61
N ILE A 31 -4.44 -2.11 12.40
CA ILE A 31 -5.38 -1.38 11.54
C ILE A 31 -6.33 -2.34 10.81
N SER A 32 -7.51 -1.86 10.47
CA SER A 32 -8.39 -2.50 9.49
C SER A 32 -8.24 -1.77 8.16
N VAL A 33 -8.09 -2.51 7.06
CA VAL A 33 -7.85 -1.95 5.72
C VAL A 33 -8.87 -2.50 4.76
N GLU A 34 -9.79 -1.64 4.34
CA GLU A 34 -10.77 -1.94 3.29
C GLU A 34 -10.38 -1.28 1.96
N SER A 35 -9.63 -0.18 2.03
CA SER A 35 -9.22 0.60 0.87
C SER A 35 -7.81 1.16 1.02
N VAL A 36 -7.14 1.38 -0.11
CA VAL A 36 -5.84 2.06 -0.18
C VAL A 36 -5.98 3.25 -1.11
N CYS A 37 -5.80 4.46 -0.58
CA CYS A 37 -5.78 5.68 -1.38
C CYS A 37 -4.45 5.79 -2.13
N VAL A 38 -4.51 6.07 -3.43
CA VAL A 38 -3.34 6.34 -4.28
C VAL A 38 -3.48 7.72 -4.91
N HIS A 39 -2.35 8.37 -5.14
CA HIS A 39 -2.31 9.70 -5.75
C HIS A 39 -1.94 9.59 -7.23
N GLY A 40 -2.29 10.60 -8.02
CA GLY A 40 -2.00 10.69 -9.45
C GLY A 40 -1.53 12.07 -9.90
N ASP A 41 -1.21 12.93 -8.94
CA ASP A 41 -0.98 14.38 -9.09
C ASP A 41 0.51 14.76 -9.20
N SER A 42 1.42 13.80 -9.02
CA SER A 42 2.87 14.04 -9.04
C SER A 42 3.61 13.17 -10.06
N PRO A 43 4.77 13.62 -10.57
CA PRO A 43 5.65 12.77 -11.37
C PRO A 43 5.99 11.48 -10.60
N GLY A 44 5.79 10.32 -11.22
CA GLY A 44 6.02 9.02 -10.57
C GLY A 44 4.78 8.43 -9.88
N ALA A 45 3.70 9.19 -9.69
CA ALA A 45 2.52 8.73 -8.93
C ALA A 45 1.82 7.53 -9.59
N VAL A 46 1.68 7.55 -10.92
CA VAL A 46 1.08 6.43 -11.69
C VAL A 46 1.95 5.17 -11.63
N GLN A 47 3.27 5.34 -11.65
CA GLN A 47 4.24 4.25 -11.52
C GLN A 47 4.12 3.60 -10.14
N ILE A 48 4.04 4.42 -9.08
CA ILE A 48 3.82 3.94 -7.71
C ILE A 48 2.48 3.20 -7.60
N ALA A 49 1.39 3.79 -8.10
CA ALA A 49 0.07 3.17 -8.06
C ALA A 49 0.04 1.82 -8.81
N SER A 50 0.75 1.73 -9.94
CA SER A 50 0.87 0.47 -10.69
C SER A 50 1.69 -0.57 -9.92
N ALA A 51 2.84 -0.18 -9.34
CA ALA A 51 3.66 -1.07 -8.53
C ALA A 51 2.90 -1.63 -7.32
N VAL A 52 2.11 -0.80 -6.63
CA VAL A 52 1.24 -1.23 -5.52
C VAL A 52 0.23 -2.28 -5.98
N ARG A 53 -0.48 -2.01 -7.08
CA ARG A 53 -1.47 -2.96 -7.62
C ARG A 53 -0.82 -4.29 -8.01
N ASP A 54 0.32 -4.24 -8.68
CA ASP A 54 0.98 -5.44 -9.19
C ASP A 54 1.56 -6.29 -8.03
N ASN A 55 2.10 -5.65 -7.00
CA ASN A 55 2.58 -6.34 -5.79
C ASN A 55 1.45 -7.00 -4.99
N LEU A 56 0.31 -6.32 -4.83
CA LEU A 56 -0.89 -6.90 -4.20
C LEU A 56 -1.38 -8.14 -4.97
N LYS A 57 -1.48 -8.03 -6.30
CA LYS A 57 -1.88 -9.15 -7.16
C LYS A 57 -0.90 -10.33 -7.08
N ALA A 58 0.41 -10.06 -7.12
CA ALA A 58 1.44 -11.09 -6.99
C ALA A 58 1.37 -11.82 -5.65
N SER A 59 0.87 -11.15 -4.61
CA SER A 59 0.65 -11.71 -3.27
C SER A 59 -0.72 -12.38 -3.09
N GLY A 60 -1.49 -12.56 -4.17
CA GLY A 60 -2.80 -13.21 -4.14
C GLY A 60 -3.94 -12.32 -3.63
N VAL A 61 -3.72 -11.01 -3.47
CA VAL A 61 -4.77 -10.06 -3.10
C VAL A 61 -5.53 -9.64 -4.35
N ASP A 62 -6.85 -9.81 -4.30
CA ASP A 62 -7.75 -9.39 -5.36
C ASP A 62 -8.13 -7.92 -5.19
N VAL A 63 -7.94 -7.12 -6.25
CA VAL A 63 -8.20 -5.67 -6.23
C VAL A 63 -9.47 -5.40 -7.01
N LYS A 64 -10.52 -4.98 -6.30
CA LYS A 64 -11.87 -4.76 -6.83
C LYS A 64 -12.47 -3.45 -6.32
N ALA A 65 -13.49 -2.96 -7.02
CA ALA A 65 -14.31 -1.85 -6.54
C ALA A 65 -15.17 -2.28 -5.35
N PHE A 66 -15.57 -1.31 -4.51
CA PHE A 66 -16.54 -1.54 -3.45
C PHE A 66 -17.90 -1.89 -4.02
N CYS A 67 -18.64 -2.75 -3.32
CA CYS A 67 -20.01 -3.15 -3.59
C CYS A 67 -20.92 -2.77 -2.43
#